data_AF-A0A933DA90-F1
#
_entry.id   AF-A0A933DA90-F1
#
_cell.length_a   1.000
_cell.length_b   1.000
_cell.length_c   1.000
_cell.angle_alpha   90.00
_cell.angle_beta   90.00
_cell.angle_gamma   90.00
#
_symmetry.space_group_name_H-M   'P 1'
#
loop_
_entity.id
_entity.type
_entity.pdbx_description
1 polymer ?
#
loop_
_entity_poly.entity_id
_entity_poly.type
_entity_poly.pdbx_seq_one_letter_code
_entity_poly.pdbx_strand_id
1 'polypeptide(L)'
;METSIFLAKVIGLFGAISTLAIIIRYETHLVMEENAVQSPAVIYLSGFLFLLLGILVTVSHQVWTRDWRVVITILGWLLLAKGLMRIFFPEAVKKFIEKKRNDRRFLLAEVVTFFISLYLIYQGFIGH
;
A
#
# COMPACT_ATOMS: atom_id res chain seq x y z
N MET A 1 20.40 -2.25 9.58
CA MET A 1 20.48 -2.63 8.15
C MET A 1 19.61 -3.86 7.88
N GLU A 2 19.73 -4.91 8.69
CA GLU A 2 18.98 -6.16 8.53
C GLU A 2 17.46 -5.97 8.46
N THR A 3 16.87 -5.18 9.37
CA THR A 3 15.42 -4.88 9.35
C THR A 3 15.00 -4.16 8.07
N SER A 4 15.80 -3.21 7.58
CA SER A 4 15.52 -2.50 6.32
C SER A 4 15.52 -3.46 5.13
N ILE A 5 16.51 -4.36 5.05
CA ILE A 5 16.61 -5.36 3.99
C ILE A 5 15.43 -6.34 4.07
N PHE A 6 15.10 -6.83 5.26
CA PHE A 6 13.95 -7.70 5.48
C PHE A 6 12.65 -7.05 5.01
N LEU A 7 12.38 -5.81 5.43
CA LEU A 7 11.19 -5.07 5.03
C LEU A 7 11.17 -4.77 3.53
N ALA A 8 12.32 -4.47 2.91
CA ALA A 8 12.43 -4.28 1.47
C ALA A 8 11.99 -5.54 0.70
N LYS A 9 12.45 -6.72 1.13
CA LYS A 9 12.05 -8.01 0.54
C LYS A 9 10.55 -8.25 0.69
N VAL A 10 10.01 -8.09 1.91
CA VAL A 10 8.59 -8.35 2.20
C VAL A 10 7.68 -7.38 1.45
N ILE A 11 7.91 -6.08 1.61
CA ILE A 11 7.09 -5.02 0.99
C ILE A 11 7.26 -5.05 -0.53
N GLY A 12 8.49 -5.25 -1.02
CA GLY A 12 8.77 -5.34 -2.45
C GLY A 12 8.10 -6.53 -3.12
N LEU A 13 8.22 -7.73 -2.57
CA LEU A 13 7.58 -8.93 -3.12
C LEU A 13 6.06 -8.85 -3.06
N PHE A 14 5.51 -8.50 -1.90
CA PHE A 14 4.06 -8.35 -1.73
C PHE A 14 3.51 -7.26 -2.65
N GLY A 15 4.17 -6.11 -2.71
CA GLY A 15 3.81 -4.98 -3.56
C GLY A 15 3.82 -5.37 -5.02
N ALA A 16 4.92 -5.94 -5.53
CA ALA A 16 5.05 -6.28 -6.94
C ALA A 16 3.99 -7.30 -7.39
N ILE A 17 3.75 -8.35 -6.60
CA ILE A 17 2.75 -9.38 -6.92
C ILE A 17 1.34 -8.78 -6.88
N SER A 18 1.00 -8.03 -5.83
CA SER A 18 -0.34 -7.46 -5.67
C SER A 18 -0.66 -6.41 -6.72
N THR A 19 0.24 -5.45 -6.98
CA THR A 19 0.01 -4.41 -7.99
C THR A 19 0.01 -4.98 -9.39
N LEU A 20 0.83 -6.00 -9.69
CA LEU A 20 0.78 -6.67 -10.98
C LEU A 20 -0.58 -7.35 -11.21
N ALA A 21 -1.11 -8.04 -10.20
CA ALA A 21 -2.44 -8.64 -10.27
C ALA A 21 -3.53 -7.58 -10.47
N ILE A 22 -3.42 -6.43 -9.79
CA ILE A 22 -4.34 -5.30 -9.93
C ILE A 22 -4.27 -4.73 -11.36
N ILE A 23 -3.07 -4.46 -11.90
CA ILE A 23 -2.89 -3.90 -13.23
C ILE A 23 -3.48 -4.82 -14.31
N ILE A 24 -3.22 -6.13 -14.23
CA ILE A 24 -3.74 -7.12 -15.19
C ILE A 24 -5.28 -7.19 -15.13
N ARG A 25 -5.87 -7.01 -13.96
CA ARG A 25 -7.32 -7.15 -13.72
C ARG A 25 -7.97 -5.86 -13.22
N TYR A 26 -7.54 -4.72 -13.75
CA TYR A 26 -7.84 -3.41 -13.17
C TYR A 26 -9.35 -3.14 -13.04
N GLU A 27 -10.12 -3.39 -14.10
CA GLU A 27 -11.58 -3.22 -14.08
C GLU A 27 -12.25 -4.13 -13.03
N THR A 28 -11.81 -5.39 -12.94
CA THR A 28 -12.34 -6.32 -11.93
C THR A 28 -11.98 -5.86 -10.51
N HIS A 29 -10.76 -5.36 -10.31
CA HIS A 29 -10.33 -4.84 -9.02
C HIS A 29 -11.15 -3.61 -8.60
N LEU A 30 -11.46 -2.69 -9.52
CA LEU A 30 -12.33 -1.54 -9.26
C LEU A 30 -13.72 -1.98 -8.78
N VAL A 31 -14.35 -2.91 -9.49
CA VAL A 31 -15.67 -3.46 -9.11
C VAL A 31 -15.60 -4.16 -7.74
N MET A 32 -14.52 -4.90 -7.46
CA MET A 32 -14.31 -5.54 -6.15
C MET A 32 -14.14 -4.51 -5.03
N GLU A 33 -13.37 -3.44 -5.24
CA GLU A 33 -13.21 -2.36 -4.26
C GLU A 33 -14.55 -1.63 -4.02
N GLU A 34 -15.31 -1.33 -5.07
CA GLU A 34 -16.64 -0.69 -4.99
C GLU A 34 -17.62 -1.54 -4.18
N ASN A 35 -17.64 -2.85 -4.40
CA ASN A 35 -18.48 -3.79 -3.63
C ASN A 35 -18.02 -3.90 -2.18
N ALA A 36 -16.71 -3.96 -1.95
CA ALA A 36 -16.13 -4.06 -0.62
C ALA A 36 -16.49 -2.86 0.27
N VAL A 37 -16.50 -1.64 -0.28
CA VAL A 37 -16.86 -0.43 0.49
C VAL A 37 -18.35 -0.30 0.80
N GLN A 38 -19.22 -1.13 0.21
CA GLN A 38 -20.62 -1.17 0.65
C GLN A 38 -20.79 -1.92 1.97
N SER A 39 -19.80 -2.70 2.39
CA SER A 39 -19.82 -3.43 3.67
C SER A 39 -19.02 -2.67 4.73
N PRO A 40 -19.67 -2.11 5.78
CA PRO A 40 -18.97 -1.48 6.88
C PRO A 40 -17.95 -2.42 7.55
N ALA A 41 -18.31 -3.70 7.70
CA ALA A 41 -17.42 -4.70 8.29
C ALA A 41 -16.11 -4.86 7.49
N VAL A 42 -16.19 -4.85 6.16
CA VAL A 42 -15.00 -4.97 5.28
C VAL A 42 -14.16 -3.70 5.36
N ILE A 43 -14.77 -2.51 5.38
CA ILE A 43 -14.03 -1.24 5.56
C ILE A 43 -13.29 -1.24 6.91
N TYR A 44 -13.97 -1.57 8.01
CA TYR A 44 -13.36 -1.60 9.33
C TYR A 44 -12.26 -2.65 9.45
N LEU A 45 -12.51 -3.89 9.03
CA LEU A 45 -11.52 -4.97 9.12
C LEU A 45 -10.27 -4.66 8.29
N SER A 46 -10.45 -4.19 7.05
CA SER A 46 -9.32 -3.76 6.22
C SER A 46 -8.61 -2.55 6.83
N GLY A 47 -9.34 -1.62 7.46
CA GLY A 47 -8.78 -0.50 8.21
C GLY A 47 -7.88 -0.93 9.36
N PHE A 48 -8.35 -1.87 10.20
CA PHE A 48 -7.55 -2.44 11.29
C PHE A 48 -6.32 -3.21 10.77
N LEU A 49 -6.45 -3.92 9.65
CA LEU A 49 -5.31 -4.60 9.03
C LEU A 49 -4.25 -3.60 8.55
N PHE A 50 -4.65 -2.55 7.83
CA PHE A 50 -3.72 -1.50 7.40
C PHE A 50 -3.10 -0.75 8.58
N LEU A 51 -3.88 -0.49 9.63
CA LEU A 51 -3.38 0.15 10.85
C LEU A 51 -2.32 -0.72 11.53
N LEU A 52 -2.60 -2.02 11.72
CA LEU A 52 -1.66 -2.97 12.32
C LEU A 52 -0.35 -3.03 11.52
N LEU A 53 -0.44 -3.20 10.20
CA LEU A 53 0.74 -3.24 9.32
C LEU A 53 1.52 -1.91 9.36
N GLY A 54 0.81 -0.78 9.34
CA GLY A 54 1.42 0.55 9.43
C GLY A 54 2.15 0.76 10.76
N ILE A 55 1.57 0.35 11.88
CA ILE A 55 2.21 0.40 13.20
C ILE A 55 3.46 -0.50 13.22
N LEU A 56 3.35 -1.74 12.75
CA LEU A 56 4.48 -2.67 12.70
C LEU A 56 5.66 -2.10 11.91
N VAL A 57 5.40 -1.53 10.73
CA VAL A 57 6.46 -0.94 9.90
C VAL A 57 7.02 0.33 10.53
N THR A 58 6.18 1.26 11.00
CA THR A 58 6.65 2.54 11.58
C THR A 58 7.45 2.35 12.86
N VAL A 59 7.05 1.43 13.73
CA VAL A 59 7.77 1.12 14.97
C VAL A 59 9.08 0.35 14.68
N SER A 60 9.09 -0.56 13.71
CA SER A 60 10.29 -1.32 13.36
C SER A 60 11.27 -0.58 12.46
N HIS A 61 10.83 0.47 11.76
CA HIS A 61 11.63 1.14 10.74
C HIS A 61 11.39 2.65 10.66
N GLN A 62 12.16 3.40 11.46
CA GLN A 62 12.12 4.86 11.51
C GLN A 62 13.44 5.48 11.02
N VAL A 63 13.80 5.19 9.77
CA VAL A 63 15.05 5.68 9.15
C VAL A 63 14.74 6.80 8.16
N TRP A 64 15.16 8.03 8.50
CA TRP A 64 14.97 9.24 7.67
C TRP A 64 16.28 9.68 7.04
N THR A 65 16.94 8.76 6.34
CA THR A 65 18.17 9.04 5.58
C THR A 65 17.83 9.39 4.13
N ARG A 66 18.75 10.01 3.39
CA ARG A 66 18.56 10.35 1.97
C ARG A 66 18.81 9.16 1.02
N ASP A 67 18.67 7.94 1.52
CA ASP A 67 18.84 6.71 0.75
C ASP A 67 17.51 5.96 0.62
N TRP A 68 17.56 4.78 -0.02
CA TRP A 68 16.41 3.95 -0.35
C TRP A 68 15.55 3.56 0.87
N ARG A 69 16.12 3.53 2.09
CA ARG A 69 15.42 3.13 3.31
C ARG A 69 14.29 4.09 3.66
N VAL A 70 14.38 5.37 3.26
CA VAL A 70 13.32 6.35 3.48
C VAL A 70 12.00 5.94 2.82
N VAL A 71 12.06 5.19 1.71
CA VAL A 71 10.87 4.69 1.02
C VAL A 71 10.07 3.77 1.93
N ILE A 72 10.74 2.87 2.68
CA ILE A 72 10.08 1.98 3.64
C ILE A 72 9.43 2.79 4.76
N THR A 73 10.14 3.79 5.30
CA THR A 73 9.62 4.66 6.36
C THR A 73 8.36 5.38 5.87
N ILE A 74 8.39 5.97 4.67
CA ILE A 74 7.22 6.63 4.06
C ILE A 74 6.06 5.66 3.87
N LEU A 75 6.31 4.45 3.34
CA LEU A 75 5.27 3.44 3.15
C LEU A 75 4.63 3.01 4.48
N GLY A 76 5.40 2.87 5.55
CA GLY A 76 4.89 2.62 6.89
C GLY A 76 3.89 3.68 7.35
N TRP A 77 4.26 4.96 7.20
CA TRP A 77 3.38 6.07 7.56
C TRP A 77 2.13 6.16 6.67
N LEU A 78 2.26 5.86 5.37
CA LEU A 78 1.11 5.80 4.46
C LEU A 78 0.14 4.67 4.81
N LEU A 79 0.64 3.49 5.18
CA LEU A 79 -0.19 2.37 5.65
C LEU A 79 -0.94 2.73 6.93
N LEU A 80 -0.24 3.36 7.88
CA LEU A 80 -0.84 3.84 9.13
C LEU A 80 -1.95 4.85 8.84
N ALA A 81 -1.68 5.87 8.02
CA ALA A 81 -2.66 6.87 7.61
C ALA A 81 -3.86 6.24 6.89
N LYS A 82 -3.62 5.28 5.99
CA LYS A 82 -4.69 4.54 5.28
C LYS A 82 -5.59 3.76 6.23
N GLY A 83 -5.01 3.13 7.26
CA GLY A 83 -5.76 2.44 8.31
C GLY A 83 -6.65 3.40 9.11
N LEU A 84 -6.08 4.51 9.56
CA LEU A 84 -6.83 5.56 10.27
C LEU A 84 -7.97 6.12 9.41
N MET A 85 -7.71 6.42 8.13
CA MET A 85 -8.75 6.92 7.22
C MET A 85 -9.92 5.96 7.07
N ARG A 86 -9.67 4.66 7.00
CA ARG A 86 -10.73 3.64 6.90
C ARG A 86 -11.56 3.52 8.17
N ILE A 87 -10.93 3.63 9.34
CA ILE A 87 -11.61 3.48 10.63
C ILE A 87 -12.40 4.74 11.00
N PHE A 88 -11.78 5.91 10.88
CA PHE A 88 -12.37 7.17 11.35
C PHE A 88 -13.19 7.90 10.28
N PHE A 89 -12.92 7.66 9.00
CA PHE A 89 -13.55 8.37 7.88
C PHE A 89 -14.04 7.42 6.77
N PRO A 90 -14.84 6.38 7.08
CA PRO A 90 -15.28 5.37 6.10
C PRO A 90 -16.04 5.98 4.92
N GLU A 91 -16.87 7.01 5.14
CA GLU A 91 -17.60 7.71 4.07
C GLU A 91 -16.68 8.45 3.10
N ALA A 92 -15.56 9.02 3.60
CA ALA A 92 -14.56 9.64 2.75
C ALA A 92 -13.84 8.59 1.88
N VAL A 93 -13.56 7.41 2.46
CA VAL A 93 -12.97 6.29 1.73
C VAL A 93 -13.91 5.77 0.63
N LYS A 94 -15.22 5.67 0.93
CA LYS A 94 -16.23 5.26 -0.05
C LYS A 94 -16.25 6.21 -1.26
N LYS A 95 -16.38 7.53 -1.01
CA LYS A 95 -16.35 8.55 -2.07
C LYS A 95 -15.06 8.55 -2.87
N PHE A 96 -13.93 8.29 -2.21
CA PHE A 96 -12.64 8.20 -2.89
C PHE A 96 -12.57 6.98 -3.83
N ILE A 97 -13.11 5.83 -3.42
CA ILE A 97 -13.15 4.62 -4.24
C ILE A 97 -14.10 4.79 -5.43
N GLU A 98 -15.28 5.37 -5.25
CA GLU A 98 -16.22 5.68 -6.34
C GLU A 98 -15.60 6.60 -7.41
N LYS A 99 -14.70 7.51 -7.00
CA LYS A 99 -13.97 8.37 -7.94
C LYS A 99 -12.95 7.60 -8.79
N LYS A 100 -12.47 6.45 -8.35
CA LYS A 100 -11.40 5.71 -9.06
C LYS A 100 -11.79 5.25 -10.46
N ARG A 101 -13.08 4.92 -10.66
CA ARG A 101 -13.58 4.32 -11.92
C ARG A 101 -13.30 5.17 -13.15
N ASN A 102 -13.42 6.50 -13.03
CA ASN A 102 -13.31 7.40 -14.17
C ASN A 102 -11.97 8.15 -14.23
N ASP A 103 -11.02 7.82 -13.36
CA ASP A 103 -9.76 8.57 -13.24
C ASP A 103 -8.55 7.67 -13.51
N ARG A 104 -7.97 7.83 -14.71
CA ARG A 104 -6.79 7.08 -15.19
C ARG A 104 -5.55 7.30 -14.31
N ARG A 105 -5.54 8.33 -13.45
CA ARG A 105 -4.45 8.57 -12.49
C ARG A 105 -4.30 7.43 -11.49
N PHE A 106 -5.36 6.69 -11.19
CA PHE A 106 -5.27 5.53 -10.28
C PHE A 106 -4.53 4.35 -10.90
N LEU A 107 -4.77 4.05 -12.17
CA LEU A 107 -3.97 3.06 -12.89
C LEU A 107 -2.49 3.48 -12.94
N LEU A 108 -2.21 4.76 -13.19
CA LEU A 108 -0.85 5.27 -13.16
C LEU A 108 -0.20 5.12 -11.77
N ALA A 109 -0.97 5.34 -10.70
CA ALA A 109 -0.49 5.14 -9.33
C ALA A 109 -0.13 3.67 -9.05
N GLU A 110 -0.92 2.72 -9.55
CA GLU A 110 -0.60 1.27 -9.43
C GLU A 110 0.68 0.92 -10.20
N VAL A 111 0.88 1.48 -11.40
CA VAL A 111 2.11 1.29 -12.18
C VAL A 111 3.32 1.87 -11.45
N VAL A 112 3.21 3.08 -10.89
CA VAL A 112 4.27 3.68 -10.07
C VAL A 112 4.59 2.81 -8.86
N THR A 113 3.56 2.31 -8.18
CA THR A 113 3.72 1.44 -7.01
C THR A 113 4.39 0.11 -7.38
N PHE A 114 4.10 -0.44 -8.57
CA PHE A 114 4.79 -1.61 -9.11
C PHE A 114 6.29 -1.35 -9.26
N PHE A 115 6.69 -0.22 -9.86
CA PHE A 115 8.11 0.12 -10.00
C PHE A 115 8.80 0.39 -8.66
N ILE A 116 8.12 1.04 -7.70
CA ILE A 116 8.63 1.19 -6.32
C ILE A 116 8.85 -0.20 -5.69
N SER A 117 7.94 -1.14 -5.93
CA SER A 117 8.04 -2.49 -5.40
C SER A 117 9.22 -3.26 -6.01
N LEU A 118 9.42 -3.17 -7.33
CA LEU A 118 10.60 -3.73 -8.00
C LEU A 118 11.90 -3.10 -7.50
N TYR A 119 11.90 -1.79 -7.26
CA TYR A 119 13.04 -1.10 -6.68
C TYR A 119 13.38 -1.62 -5.27
N LEU A 120 12.38 -1.84 -4.42
CA LEU A 120 12.58 -2.45 -3.10
C LEU A 120 13.05 -3.91 -3.17
N ILE A 121 12.57 -4.69 -4.15
CA ILE A 121 13.11 -6.04 -4.40
C ILE A 121 14.59 -5.96 -4.74
N TYR A 122 14.97 -5.05 -5.64
CA TYR A 122 16.37 -4.86 -6.01
C TYR A 122 17.23 -4.51 -4.78
N GLN A 123 16.80 -3.55 -3.94
CA GLN A 123 17.50 -3.18 -2.70
C GLN A 123 17.47 -4.26 -1.60
N GLY A 124 16.47 -5.15 -1.67
CA GLY A 124 16.34 -6.27 -0.73
C GLY A 124 17.30 -7.42 -1.05
N PHE A 125 17.50 -7.73 -2.34
CA PHE A 125 18.21 -8.94 -2.77
C PHE A 125 19.57 -8.70 -3.40
N ILE A 126 19.81 -7.55 -4.03
CA ILE A 126 20.96 -7.35 -4.93
C ILE A 126 21.72 -6.07 -4.59
N GLY A 127 21.04 -4.92 -4.68
CA GLY A 127 21.59 -3.65 -4.23
C GLY A 127 21.56 -3.67 -2.71
N HIS A 128 22.67 -3.42 -2.06
CA HIS A 128 22.64 -2.98 -0.67
C HIS A 128 23.16 -1.55 -0.64
#